data_AF-A0A6V7JZY8-F1
#
_entry.id   AF-A0A6V7JZY8-F1
#
_cell.length_a   1.000
_cell.length_b   1.000
_cell.length_c   1.000
_cell.angle_alpha   90.00
_cell.angle_beta   90.00
_cell.angle_gamma   90.00
#
_symmetry.space_group_name_H-M   'P 1'
#
loop_
_entity.id
_entity.type
_entity.pdbx_description
1 polymer ?
#
loop_
_entity_poly.entity_id
_entity_poly.type
_entity_poly.pdbx_seq_one_letter_code
_entity_poly.pdbx_strand_id
1 'polypeptide(L)'
;PANENMEYQPAVDVSELIKHEDAMETYNLGPNGALVYCMEFLEANVDWLIRKILNLKDHYIIIDCPGQIELYTHHQSVAKIVEKLGQNLIRLCCVQLIDSHHCSDP
;
A
#
# COMPACT_ATOMS: atom_id res chain seq x y z
N PRO A 1 -1.00 4.46 13.42
CA PRO A 1 -1.47 4.27 12.02
C PRO A 1 -0.48 4.98 11.08
N ALA A 2 -0.29 4.50 9.85
CA ALA A 2 0.65 5.07 8.87
C ALA A 2 2.16 5.02 9.21
N ASN A 3 2.59 4.07 10.07
CA ASN A 3 3.99 3.74 10.43
C ASN A 3 5.01 4.90 10.36
N GLU A 4 4.97 5.82 11.33
CA GLU A 4 5.84 7.00 11.38
C GLU A 4 7.32 6.67 11.73
N ASN A 5 7.59 5.48 12.27
CA ASN A 5 8.92 5.03 12.68
C ASN A 5 9.38 3.83 11.85
N MET A 6 9.67 4.05 10.57
CA MET A 6 10.26 3.00 9.72
C MET A 6 11.70 2.70 10.13
N GLU A 7 12.01 1.42 10.40
CA GLU A 7 13.37 0.95 10.70
C GLU A 7 14.22 0.73 9.42
N TYR A 8 13.64 0.96 8.24
CA TYR A 8 14.28 0.81 6.95
C TYR A 8 14.05 2.05 6.08
N GLN A 9 14.89 2.22 5.06
CA GLN A 9 14.71 3.25 4.04
C GLN A 9 14.02 2.65 2.82
N PRO A 10 12.76 3.05 2.53
CA PRO A 10 12.08 2.57 1.34
C PRO A 10 12.71 3.16 0.07
N ALA A 11 12.82 2.34 -0.99
CA ALA A 11 13.23 2.83 -2.31
C ALA A 11 12.13 3.66 -3.00
N VAL A 12 10.87 3.43 -2.63
CA VAL A 12 9.70 4.17 -3.08
C VAL A 12 8.78 4.32 -1.88
N ASP A 13 8.43 5.56 -1.52
CA ASP A 13 7.50 5.87 -0.44
C ASP A 13 6.24 6.54 -0.99
N VAL A 14 5.07 5.95 -0.74
CA VAL A 14 3.77 6.49 -1.15
C VAL A 14 3.48 7.85 -0.51
N SER A 15 4.10 8.15 0.64
CA SER A 15 3.98 9.46 1.30
C SER A 15 4.49 10.62 0.44
N GLU A 16 5.39 10.35 -0.53
CA GLU A 16 5.83 11.33 -1.53
C GLU A 16 4.69 11.76 -2.47
N LEU A 17 3.71 10.89 -2.69
CA LEU A 17 2.56 11.14 -3.56
C LEU A 17 1.41 11.77 -2.78
N ILE A 18 1.11 11.23 -1.60
CA ILE A 18 0.07 11.74 -0.71
C ILE A 18 0.39 11.40 0.74
N LYS A 19 0.41 12.43 1.60
CA LYS A 19 0.57 12.23 3.04
C LYS A 19 -0.76 11.94 3.70
N HIS A 20 -0.73 11.04 4.68
CA HIS A 20 -1.90 10.66 5.45
C HIS A 20 -2.48 11.84 6.25
N GLU A 21 -1.61 12.63 6.88
CA GLU A 21 -1.99 13.85 7.63
C GLU A 21 -2.68 14.88 6.72
N ASP A 22 -2.09 15.16 5.55
CA ASP A 22 -2.66 16.09 4.57
C ASP A 22 -4.06 15.63 4.12
N ALA A 23 -4.26 14.32 3.93
CA ALA A 23 -5.56 13.75 3.57
C ALA A 23 -6.58 13.88 4.70
N MET A 24 -6.17 13.69 5.96
CA MET A 24 -7.04 13.91 7.12
C MET A 24 -7.49 15.37 7.22
N GLU A 25 -6.57 16.32 7.14
CA GLU A 25 -6.85 17.74 7.33
C GLU A 25 -7.66 18.31 6.17
N THR A 26 -7.26 18.02 4.93
CA THR A 26 -7.88 18.60 3.73
C THR A 26 -9.33 18.13 3.54
N TYR A 27 -9.60 16.86 3.85
CA TYR A 27 -10.91 16.25 3.63
C TYR A 27 -11.70 16.05 4.93
N ASN A 28 -11.19 16.53 6.06
CA ASN A 28 -11.78 16.36 7.40
C ASN A 28 -12.13 14.90 7.70
N LEU A 29 -11.20 14.00 7.38
CA LEU A 29 -11.35 12.55 7.54
C LEU A 29 -10.72 12.07 8.85
N GLY A 30 -11.35 11.05 9.46
CA GLY A 30 -10.70 10.28 10.51
C GLY A 30 -9.54 9.42 9.96
N PRO A 31 -8.70 8.84 10.83
CA PRO A 31 -7.48 8.13 10.42
C PRO A 31 -7.72 7.03 9.39
N ASN A 32 -8.78 6.22 9.57
CA ASN A 32 -9.10 5.14 8.64
C ASN A 32 -9.68 5.66 7.32
N GLY A 33 -10.49 6.72 7.35
CA GLY A 33 -11.03 7.35 6.15
C GLY A 33 -9.92 7.97 5.29
N ALA A 34 -8.93 8.60 5.93
CA ALA A 34 -7.76 9.11 5.24
C ALA A 34 -6.90 8.00 4.62
N LEU A 35 -6.74 6.84 5.28
CA LEU A 35 -6.04 5.70 4.68
C LEU A 35 -6.76 5.17 3.42
N VAL A 36 -8.09 5.05 3.46
CA VAL A 36 -8.89 4.68 2.29
C VAL A 36 -8.65 5.69 1.17
N TYR A 37 -8.74 6.99 1.48
CA TYR A 37 -8.51 8.05 0.50
C TYR A 37 -7.10 7.99 -0.11
N CYS A 38 -6.06 7.77 0.69
CA CYS A 38 -4.70 7.60 0.20
C CYS A 38 -4.60 6.43 -0.80
N MET A 39 -5.28 5.31 -0.55
CA MET A 39 -5.29 4.17 -1.46
C MET A 39 -6.07 4.45 -2.75
N GLU A 40 -7.19 5.17 -2.69
CA GLU A 40 -7.94 5.61 -3.87
C GLU A 40 -7.13 6.60 -4.71
N PHE A 41 -6.43 7.53 -4.05
CA PHE A 41 -5.55 8.49 -4.71
C PHE A 41 -4.36 7.79 -5.39
N LEU A 42 -3.76 6.80 -4.73
CA LEU A 42 -2.73 5.96 -5.32
C LEU A 42 -3.26 5.15 -6.50
N GLU A 43 -4.47 4.58 -6.42
CA GLU A 43 -5.11 3.85 -7.53
C GLU A 43 -5.29 4.75 -8.77
N ALA A 44 -5.76 5.98 -8.56
CA ALA A 44 -5.96 6.97 -9.61
C ALA A 44 -4.63 7.41 -10.25
N ASN A 45 -3.54 7.41 -9.47
CA ASN A 45 -2.21 7.84 -9.88
C ASN A 45 -1.20 6.69 -9.98
N VAL A 46 -1.66 5.46 -10.17
CA VAL A 46 -0.82 4.24 -10.11
C VAL A 46 0.33 4.21 -11.12
N ASP A 47 0.22 4.97 -12.22
CA ASP A 47 1.31 5.15 -13.18
C ASP A 47 2.56 5.75 -12.52
N TRP A 48 2.39 6.59 -11.49
CA TRP A 48 3.49 7.11 -10.68
C TRP A 48 4.27 5.96 -10.00
N LEU A 49 3.54 5.02 -9.40
CA LEU A 49 4.13 3.84 -8.74
C LEU A 49 4.80 2.91 -9.75
N ILE A 50 4.12 2.62 -10.86
CA ILE A 50 4.65 1.76 -11.94
C ILE A 50 5.98 2.33 -12.47
N ARG A 51 6.05 3.65 -12.71
CA ARG A 51 7.29 4.31 -13.18
C ARG A 51 8.42 4.22 -12.17
N LYS A 52 8.12 4.41 -10.87
CA LYS A 52 9.12 4.29 -9.79
C LYS A 52 9.67 2.86 -9.70
N ILE A 53 8.79 1.86 -9.73
CA ILE A 53 9.14 0.43 -9.75
C ILE A 53 9.97 0.07 -10.99
N LEU A 54 9.60 0.61 -12.15
CA LEU A 54 10.30 0.38 -13.42
C LEU A 54 11.77 0.79 -13.44
N ASN A 55 12.12 1.75 -12.59
CA ASN A 55 13.49 2.22 -12.46
C ASN A 55 14.35 1.30 -11.58
N LEU A 56 13.75 0.32 -10.89
CA LEU A 56 14.41 -0.64 -9.99
C LEU A 56 14.63 -2.00 -10.68
N LYS A 57 15.09 -2.00 -11.94
CA LYS A 57 15.29 -3.23 -12.72
C LYS A 57 16.28 -4.18 -12.04
N ASP A 58 16.12 -5.48 -12.29
CA ASP A 58 17.01 -6.56 -11.82
C ASP A 58 17.03 -6.75 -10.28
N HIS A 59 16.00 -6.29 -9.58
CA HIS A 59 15.84 -6.48 -8.14
C HIS A 59 14.53 -7.21 -7.80
N TYR A 60 14.55 -7.93 -6.67
CA TYR A 60 13.30 -8.33 -5.99
C TYR A 60 12.73 -7.13 -5.25
N ILE A 61 11.42 -6.95 -5.37
CA ILE A 61 10.71 -5.84 -4.74
C ILE A 61 9.81 -6.41 -3.66
N ILE A 62 10.02 -5.94 -2.43
CA ILE A 62 9.13 -6.19 -1.31
C ILE A 62 8.21 -4.98 -1.22
N ILE A 63 6.91 -5.22 -1.31
CA ILE A 63 5.89 -4.18 -1.13
C ILE A 63 5.38 -4.32 0.29
N ASP A 64 5.73 -3.35 1.13
CA ASP A 64 5.09 -3.24 2.44
C ASP A 64 3.68 -2.65 2.26
N CYS A 65 2.72 -3.30 2.91
CA CYS A 65 1.31 -3.15 2.64
C CYS A 65 0.63 -2.55 3.88
N PRO A 66 -0.36 -1.67 3.74
CA PRO A 66 -1.12 -1.15 4.87
C PRO A 66 -1.65 -2.26 5.79
N GLY A 67 -1.47 -2.13 7.10
CA GLY A 67 -1.89 -3.16 8.07
C GLY A 67 -3.40 -3.22 8.36
N GLN A 68 -4.22 -2.36 7.74
CA GLN A 68 -5.67 -2.33 7.97
C GLN A 68 -6.37 -3.26 6.96
N ILE A 69 -7.04 -4.30 7.47
CA ILE A 69 -7.66 -5.34 6.63
C ILE A 69 -8.82 -4.80 5.79
N GLU A 70 -9.49 -3.75 6.26
CA GLU A 70 -10.64 -3.13 5.61
C GLU A 70 -10.30 -2.58 4.22
N LEU A 71 -9.03 -2.21 3.99
CA LEU A 71 -8.52 -1.76 2.70
C LEU A 71 -8.52 -2.86 1.64
N TYR A 72 -8.51 -4.12 2.06
CA TYR A 72 -8.45 -5.30 1.19
C TYR A 72 -9.81 -5.98 1.03
N THR A 73 -10.69 -5.88 2.05
CA THR A 73 -11.98 -6.57 2.06
C THR A 73 -13.14 -5.69 1.56
N HIS A 74 -13.11 -4.38 1.87
CA HIS A 74 -14.23 -3.47 1.60
C HIS A 74 -13.94 -2.49 0.45
N HIS A 75 -12.67 -2.27 0.09
CA HIS A 75 -12.26 -1.43 -1.03
C HIS A 75 -11.55 -2.23 -2.13
N GLN A 76 -11.82 -1.88 -3.39
CA GLN A 76 -11.20 -2.53 -4.55
C GLN A 76 -9.87 -1.89 -4.96
N SER A 77 -9.46 -0.79 -4.33
CA SER A 77 -8.29 -0.01 -4.77
C SER A 77 -7.02 -0.83 -4.74
N VAL A 78 -6.79 -1.61 -3.67
CA VAL A 78 -5.62 -2.49 -3.60
C VAL A 78 -5.64 -3.54 -4.71
N ALA A 79 -6.79 -4.20 -4.92
CA ALA A 79 -6.93 -5.23 -5.95
C ALA A 79 -6.62 -4.67 -7.35
N LYS A 80 -7.12 -3.48 -7.67
CA LYS A 80 -6.87 -2.82 -8.96
C LYS A 80 -5.43 -2.34 -9.10
N ILE A 81 -4.80 -1.86 -8.03
CA ILE A 81 -3.37 -1.51 -8.02
C ILE A 81 -2.55 -2.76 -8.34
N VAL A 82 -2.80 -3.87 -7.64
CA VAL A 82 -2.13 -5.16 -7.85
C VAL A 82 -2.33 -5.68 -9.28
N GLU A 83 -3.55 -5.58 -9.81
CA GLU A 83 -3.86 -5.96 -11.19
C GLU A 83 -3.01 -5.16 -12.19
N LYS A 84 -2.98 -3.84 -12.05
CA LYS A 84 -2.18 -2.96 -12.93
C LYS A 84 -0.68 -3.24 -12.80
N LEU A 85 -0.18 -3.50 -11.60
CA LEU A 85 1.23 -3.90 -11.39
C LEU A 85 1.55 -5.24 -12.08
N GLY A 86 0.64 -6.21 -11.99
CA GLY A 86 0.77 -7.53 -12.62
C GLY A 86 0.72 -7.48 -14.15
N GLN A 87 -0.12 -6.61 -14.73
CA GLN A 87 -0.17 -6.38 -16.18
C GLN A 87 1.12 -5.74 -16.70
N ASN A 88 1.73 -4.87 -15.90
CA ASN A 88 2.81 -4.04 -16.38
C ASN A 88 4.17 -4.69 -16.21
N LEU A 89 4.56 -5.33 -15.09
CA LEU A 89 5.99 -5.69 -14.95
C LEU A 89 6.48 -6.79 -14.01
N ILE A 90 5.66 -7.53 -13.25
CA ILE A 90 6.23 -8.49 -12.27
C ILE A 90 5.36 -9.75 -12.13
N ARG A 91 6.01 -10.91 -11.98
CA ARG A 91 5.35 -12.10 -11.42
C ARG A 91 5.16 -11.87 -9.92
N LEU A 92 3.96 -11.46 -9.54
CA LEU A 92 3.63 -11.17 -8.15
C LEU A 92 3.46 -12.46 -7.35
N CYS A 93 3.91 -12.42 -6.10
CA CYS A 93 3.65 -13.45 -5.10
C CYS A 93 3.07 -12.74 -3.86
N CYS A 94 1.97 -13.27 -3.32
CA CYS A 94 1.40 -12.77 -2.08
C CYS A 94 1.94 -13.58 -0.90
N VAL A 95 2.43 -12.90 0.13
CA VAL A 95 2.83 -13.49 1.40
C VAL A 95 1.86 -12.99 2.46
N GLN A 96 1.02 -13.89 2.98
CA GLN A 96 0.11 -13.58 4.08
C GLN A 96 0.77 -13.95 5.41
N LEU A 97 1.03 -12.94 6.24
CA LEU A 97 1.54 -13.13 7.59
C LEU A 97 0.38 -13.38 8.54
N ILE A 98 0.45 -14.46 9.33
CA ILE A 98 -0.54 -14.82 10.33
C ILE A 98 0.20 -14.97 11.66
N ASP A 99 -0.31 -14.32 12.71
CA ASP A 99 0.25 -14.47 14.06
C ASP A 99 0.06 -15.92 14.55
N SER A 100 1.16 -16.55 14.95
CA SER A 100 1.16 -17.91 15.48
C SER A 100 0.27 -18.11 16.71
N HIS A 101 0.07 -17.07 17.54
CA HIS A 101 -0.85 -17.14 18.67
C HIS A 101 -2.29 -17.34 18.20
N HIS A 102 -2.71 -16.66 17.14
CA HIS A 102 -4.03 -16.84 16.54
C HIS A 102 -4.20 -18.17 15.80
N CYS A 103 -3.09 -18.84 15.41
CA CYS A 103 -3.13 -20.17 14.82
C CYS A 103 -3.25 -21.30 15.85
N SER A 104 -3.01 -21.01 17.13
CA SER A 104 -2.94 -22.03 18.20
C SER A 104 -4.16 -22.07 19.12
N ASP A 105 -5.00 -21.04 19.11
CA ASP A 105 -6.32 -21.07 19.74
C ASP A 105 -7.41 -21.43 18.71
N PRO A 106 -8.10 -22.57 18.86
CA PRO A 106 -9.11 -23.07 17.92
C PRO A 106 -10.44 -22.32 17.92
#